data_AF-M6GGM1-F1
#
_entry.id   AF-M6GGM1-F1
#
_cell.length_a   1.000
_cell.length_b   1.000
_cell.length_c   1.000
_cell.angle_alpha   90.00
_cell.angle_beta   90.00
_cell.angle_gamma   90.00
#
_symmetry.space_group_name_H-M   'P 1'
#
loop_
_entity.id
_entity.type
_entity.pdbx_description
1 polymer ?
#
loop_
_entity_poly.entity_id
_entity_poly.type
_entity_poly.pdbx_seq_one_letter_code
_entity_poly.pdbx_strand_id
1 'polypeptide(L)'
;MKPIDEIIEHELSRFLEAVTNKFHSEMERGIRNASAGIVAFITEDKGPIRNSVSVYEFSQCSRCKTYYSDHEKHICKRNIPSA
;
A
#
# COMPACT_ATOMS: atom_id res chain seq x y z
N MET A 1 -22.65 -36.19 -25.56
CA MET A 1 -22.51 -35.78 -24.14
C MET A 1 -21.06 -35.37 -23.97
N LYS A 2 -20.76 -34.15 -23.48
CA LYS A 2 -19.37 -33.80 -23.17
C LYS A 2 -18.87 -34.74 -22.06
N PRO A 3 -17.62 -35.23 -22.13
CA PRO A 3 -17.01 -35.97 -21.03
C PRO A 3 -17.12 -35.16 -19.74
N ILE A 4 -17.36 -35.83 -18.62
CA ILE A 4 -17.47 -35.18 -17.30
C ILE A 4 -16.21 -34.35 -17.00
N ASP A 5 -15.05 -34.81 -17.48
CA ASP A 5 -13.76 -34.14 -17.32
C ASP A 5 -13.74 -32.74 -17.97
N GLU A 6 -14.30 -32.58 -19.18
CA GLU A 6 -14.40 -31.27 -19.85
C GLU A 6 -15.31 -30.29 -19.09
N ILE A 7 -16.37 -30.80 -18.45
CA ILE A 7 -17.28 -29.98 -17.64
C ILE A 7 -16.57 -29.51 -16.37
N ILE A 8 -15.82 -30.40 -15.73
CA ILE A 8 -15.04 -30.09 -14.52
C ILE A 8 -13.95 -29.07 -14.84
N GLU A 9 -13.17 -29.26 -15.90
CA GLU A 9 -12.11 -28.34 -16.31
C GLU A 9 -12.66 -26.95 -16.64
N HIS A 10 -13.80 -26.88 -17.33
CA HIS A 10 -14.44 -25.61 -17.66
C HIS A 10 -14.90 -24.85 -16.42
N GLU A 11 -15.56 -25.53 -15.48
CA GLU A 11 -16.03 -24.89 -14.24
C GLU A 11 -14.88 -24.52 -13.30
N LEU A 12 -13.83 -25.34 -13.23
CA LEU A 12 -12.62 -25.02 -12.47
C LEU A 12 -11.92 -23.77 -13.04
N SER A 13 -11.83 -23.67 -14.36
CA SER A 13 -11.24 -22.52 -15.05
C SER A 13 -12.02 -21.24 -14.77
N ARG A 14 -13.36 -21.29 -14.84
CA ARG A 14 -14.23 -20.15 -14.51
C ARG A 14 -14.11 -19.73 -13.04
N PHE A 15 -14.01 -20.71 -12.13
CA PHE A 15 -13.80 -20.43 -10.72
C PHE A 15 -12.47 -19.72 -10.47
N LEU A 16 -11.37 -20.22 -11.06
CA LEU A 16 -10.05 -19.62 -10.91
C LEU A 16 -9.98 -18.21 -11.51
N GLU A 17 -10.63 -17.98 -12.64
CA GLU A 17 -10.76 -16.65 -13.23
C GLU A 17 -11.50 -15.69 -12.29
N ALA A 18 -12.63 -16.11 -11.73
CA ALA A 18 -13.40 -15.29 -10.80
C ALA A 18 -12.61 -14.94 -9.53
N VAL A 19 -11.89 -15.92 -8.97
CA VAL A 19 -11.02 -15.72 -7.80
C VAL A 19 -9.88 -14.75 -8.11
N THR A 20 -9.21 -14.93 -9.25
CA THR A 20 -8.11 -14.07 -9.71
C THR A 20 -8.59 -12.63 -9.89
N ASN A 21 -9.72 -12.43 -10.57
CA ASN A 21 -10.30 -11.11 -10.79
C ASN A 21 -10.67 -10.43 -9.47
N LYS A 22 -11.25 -11.18 -8.52
CA LYS A 22 -11.59 -10.65 -7.20
C LYS A 22 -10.33 -10.26 -6.42
N PHE A 23 -9.30 -11.11 -6.44
CA PHE A 23 -8.03 -10.83 -5.78
C PHE A 23 -7.39 -9.53 -6.32
N HIS A 24 -7.30 -9.37 -7.64
CA HIS A 24 -6.76 -8.14 -8.24
C HIS A 24 -7.55 -6.90 -7.86
N SER A 25 -8.89 -6.97 -7.91
CA SER A 25 -9.75 -5.84 -7.52
C SER A 25 -9.56 -5.42 -6.07
N GLU A 26 -9.45 -6.39 -5.15
CA GLU A 26 -9.21 -6.13 -3.73
C GLU A 26 -7.80 -5.59 -3.46
N MET A 27 -6.79 -6.12 -4.14
CA MET A 27 -5.43 -5.64 -4.04
C MET A 27 -5.30 -4.20 -4.54
N GLU A 28 -5.90 -3.89 -5.69
CA GLU A 28 -5.91 -2.52 -6.23
C GLU A 28 -6.65 -1.56 -5.29
N ARG A 29 -7.78 -1.97 -4.72
CA ARG A 29 -8.51 -1.21 -3.71
C ARG A 29 -7.66 -0.96 -2.47
N GLY A 30 -6.93 -1.97 -1.99
CA GLY A 30 -6.00 -1.85 -0.87
C GLY A 30 -4.89 -0.83 -1.15
N ILE A 31 -4.25 -0.91 -2.32
CA ILE A 31 -3.21 0.04 -2.75
C ILE A 31 -3.77 1.46 -2.86
N ARG A 32 -4.96 1.63 -3.46
CA ARG A 32 -5.61 2.94 -3.58
C ARG A 32 -5.94 3.54 -2.21
N ASN A 33 -6.44 2.74 -1.26
CA ASN A 33 -6.75 3.22 0.08
C ASN A 33 -5.49 3.62 0.86
N ALA A 34 -4.44 2.79 0.81
CA ALA A 34 -3.16 3.09 1.46
C ALA A 34 -2.51 4.34 0.84
N SER A 35 -2.48 4.45 -0.49
CA SER A 35 -1.94 5.61 -1.18
C SER A 35 -2.76 6.87 -0.95
N ALA A 36 -4.09 6.79 -0.87
CA ALA A 36 -4.93 7.92 -0.48
C ALA A 36 -4.61 8.42 0.94
N GLY A 37 -4.34 7.51 1.88
CA GLY A 37 -3.87 7.86 3.23
C GLY A 37 -2.52 8.60 3.21
N ILE A 38 -1.57 8.13 2.40
CA ILE A 38 -0.26 8.78 2.22
C ILE A 38 -0.40 10.15 1.53
N VAL A 39 -1.22 10.24 0.48
CA VAL A 39 -1.46 11.49 -0.24
C VAL A 39 -2.12 12.51 0.68
N ALA A 40 -3.17 12.12 1.41
CA ALA A 40 -3.83 12.97 2.39
C ALA A 40 -2.80 13.54 3.39
N PHE A 41 -1.96 12.69 3.97
CA PHE A 41 -0.89 13.09 4.88
C PHE A 41 0.13 14.07 4.25
N ILE A 42 0.60 13.82 3.02
CA ILE A 42 1.52 14.74 2.31
C ILE A 42 0.83 16.09 2.03
N THR A 43 -0.46 16.07 1.72
CA THR A 43 -1.22 17.28 1.40
C THR A 43 -1.77 18.03 2.61
N GLU A 44 -1.81 17.42 3.79
CA GLU A 44 -2.17 18.07 5.07
C GLU A 44 -1.18 19.19 5.47
N ASP A 45 0.01 19.23 4.88
CA ASP A 45 0.95 20.35 4.96
C ASP A 45 0.40 21.67 4.35
N LYS A 46 -0.88 21.68 3.89
CA LYS A 46 -1.59 22.85 3.32
C LYS A 46 -2.96 23.17 3.94
N GLY A 47 -3.44 22.50 5.00
CA GLY A 47 -4.78 22.80 5.57
C GLY A 47 -5.15 22.06 6.86
N PRO A 48 -6.24 22.45 7.56
CA PRO A 48 -6.52 21.99 8.92
C PRO A 48 -7.04 20.54 8.98
N ILE A 49 -6.44 19.80 9.91
CA ILE A 49 -6.50 18.35 10.16
C ILE A 49 -7.92 17.87 10.52
N ARG A 50 -8.44 16.87 9.79
CA ARG A 50 -9.58 16.03 10.21
C ARG A 50 -9.51 14.64 9.59
N ASN A 51 -8.99 13.67 10.35
CA ASN A 51 -9.72 12.47 10.82
C ASN A 51 -8.74 11.37 11.19
N SER A 52 -8.88 10.90 12.43
CA SER A 52 -8.15 9.81 13.05
C SER A 52 -8.31 8.49 12.30
N VAL A 53 -7.37 8.17 11.42
CA VAL A 53 -7.15 6.80 10.90
C VAL A 53 -5.75 6.42 11.31
N SER A 54 -5.54 6.03 12.59
CA SER A 54 -4.27 5.57 13.21
C SER A 54 -3.07 5.80 12.29
N VAL A 55 -2.75 7.07 12.05
CA VAL A 55 -1.81 7.45 11.01
C VAL A 55 -0.47 7.12 11.60
N TYR A 56 0.23 6.16 11.00
CA TYR A 56 1.62 5.86 11.33
C TYR A 56 2.35 7.19 11.58
N GLU A 57 2.81 7.42 12.80
CA GLU A 57 3.46 8.67 13.16
C GLU A 57 4.83 8.67 12.46
N PHE A 58 4.94 9.48 11.40
CA PHE A 58 6.17 9.65 10.64
C PHE A 58 6.79 11.00 10.96
N SER A 59 8.01 10.99 11.46
CA SER A 59 8.81 12.20 11.67
C SER A 59 9.68 12.50 10.45
N GLN A 60 9.84 13.78 10.09
CA GLN A 60 10.80 14.20 9.06
C GLN A 60 12.18 14.50 9.69
N CYS A 61 13.24 13.85 9.20
CA CYS A 61 14.59 14.21 9.63
C CYS A 61 14.94 15.63 9.16
N SER A 62 15.29 16.51 10.09
CA SER A 62 15.66 17.90 9.79
C SER A 62 16.88 18.02 8.86
N ARG A 63 17.77 17.03 8.86
CA ARG A 63 19.05 17.01 8.11
C ARG A 63 18.93 16.40 6.71
N CYS A 64 18.39 15.19 6.59
CA CYS A 64 18.28 14.49 5.30
C CYS A 64 16.93 14.65 4.61
N LYS A 65 15.94 15.25 5.28
CA LYS A 65 14.57 15.43 4.79
C LYS A 65 13.82 14.12 4.49
N THR A 66 14.40 12.97 4.87
CA THR A 66 13.75 11.66 4.80
C THR A 66 12.73 11.53 5.94
N TYR A 67 11.53 11.04 5.61
CA TYR A 67 10.51 10.65 6.58
C TYR A 67 10.79 9.24 7.11
N TYR A 68 10.58 9.02 8.40
CA TYR A 68 10.77 7.72 9.06
C TYR A 68 9.68 7.48 10.09
N SER A 69 9.31 6.23 10.31
CA SER A 69 8.31 5.85 11.31
C SER A 69 8.89 6.06 12.71
N ASP A 70 8.11 6.60 13.64
CA ASP A 70 8.53 6.79 15.04
C ASP A 70 8.80 5.47 15.78
N HIS A 71 8.33 4.35 15.23
CA HIS A 71 8.66 3.00 15.72
C HIS A 71 9.98 2.44 15.17
N GLU A 72 10.63 3.12 14.23
CA GLU A 72 11.90 2.72 13.62
C GLU A 72 13.03 3.70 13.97
N LYS A 73 14.23 3.18 14.23
CA LYS A 73 15.42 4.03 14.40
C LYS A 73 15.84 4.60 13.03
N HIS A 74 15.73 5.92 12.86
CA HIS A 74 16.22 6.60 11.67
C HIS A 74 17.76 6.67 11.61
N ILE A 75 18.34 6.11 10.55
CA ILE A 75 19.77 6.25 10.26
C ILE A 75 19.95 7.34 9.19
N CYS A 76 20.42 8.52 9.60
CA CYS A 76 20.68 9.63 8.70
C CYS A 76 21.97 9.42 7.90
N LYS A 77 21.85 9.03 6.63
CA LYS A 77 23.01 8.79 5.73
C LYS A 77 23.70 10.07 5.21
N ARG A 78 23.19 11.27 5.54
CA ARG A 78 23.80 12.56 5.11
C ARG A 78 25.03 12.97 5.92
N ASN A 79 25.51 12.13 6.84
CA ASN A 79 26.68 12.35 7.69
C ASN A 79 27.87 11.46 7.32
N ILE A 80 28.05 11.08 6.05
CA ILE A 80 29.38 10.66 5.59
C ILE A 80 30.07 11.93 5.09
N PRO A 81 30.94 12.58 5.88
CA PRO A 81 31.93 13.45 5.28
C PRO A 81 32.71 12.59 4.31
N SER A 82 32.65 12.93 3.03
CA SER A 82 33.62 12.45 2.04
C SER A 82 35.00 12.90 2.52
N ALA A 83 35.71 11.98 3.18
CA ALA A 83 37.12 12.08 3.51
C ALA A 83 37.90 11.27 2.48
#